data_AF-A0ABD0R2Z8-F1
#
_entry.id   AF-A0ABD0R2Z8-F1
#
_cell.length_a   1.000
_cell.length_b   1.000
_cell.length_c   1.000
_cell.angle_alpha   90.00
_cell.angle_beta   90.00
_cell.angle_gamma   90.00
#
_symmetry.space_group_name_H-M   'P 1'
#
loop_
_entity.id
_entity.type
_entity.pdbx_description
1 polymer ?
#
loop_
_entity_poly.entity_id
_entity_poly.type
_entity_poly.pdbx_seq_one_letter_code
_entity_poly.pdbx_strand_id
1 'polypeptide(L)'
;STNLVIQALSFIFTHLPSTIASLPLPVRFLFTVAEKRLSQHARQLRSTGLLLWVLLVSLCQDLENGDTLELLSGQRLERGAKDRLSLLSECLQVSLGQQKGVPKPLVHK
;
A
#
# COMPACT_ATOMS: atom_id res chain seq x y z
N SER A 1 1.11 -20.46 -1.73
CA SER A 1 1.47 -19.11 -1.23
C SER A 1 0.94 -18.02 -2.16
N THR A 2 1.20 -18.08 -3.47
CA THR A 2 0.78 -17.09 -4.47
C THR A 2 -0.74 -16.85 -4.55
N ASN A 3 -1.55 -17.92 -4.50
CA ASN A 3 -3.01 -17.79 -4.57
C ASN A 3 -3.58 -16.91 -3.43
N LEU A 4 -3.05 -17.07 -2.21
CA LEU A 4 -3.49 -16.28 -1.06
C LEU A 4 -3.12 -14.79 -1.19
N VAL A 5 -1.94 -14.49 -1.74
CA VAL A 5 -1.52 -13.11 -2.03
C VAL A 5 -2.42 -12.47 -3.08
N ILE A 6 -2.77 -13.20 -4.14
CA ILE A 6 -3.71 -12.73 -5.16
C ILE A 6 -5.08 -12.44 -4.54
N GLN A 7 -5.61 -13.35 -3.71
CA GLN A 7 -6.88 -13.15 -3.02
C GLN A 7 -6.84 -11.92 -2.09
N ALA A 8 -5.74 -11.73 -1.34
CA ALA A 8 -5.56 -10.58 -0.48
C ALA A 8 -5.51 -9.26 -1.29
N LEU A 9 -4.82 -9.24 -2.43
CA LEU A 9 -4.81 -8.09 -3.33
C LEU A 9 -6.21 -7.79 -3.86
N SER A 10 -6.93 -8.81 -4.35
CA SER A 10 -8.31 -8.66 -4.81
C SER A 10 -9.22 -8.11 -3.72
N PHE A 11 -9.09 -8.60 -2.48
CA PHE A 11 -9.83 -8.08 -1.33
C PHE A 11 -9.52 -6.59 -1.10
N ILE A 12 -8.24 -6.23 -1.00
CA ILE A 12 -7.81 -4.85 -0.78
C ILE A 12 -8.40 -3.93 -1.86
N PHE A 13 -8.21 -4.24 -3.14
CA PHE A 13 -8.69 -3.39 -4.22
C PHE A 13 -10.22 -3.31 -4.29
N THR A 14 -10.93 -4.39 -3.97
CA THR A 14 -12.40 -4.41 -3.96
C THR A 14 -12.97 -3.53 -2.86
N HIS A 15 -12.36 -3.53 -1.67
CA HIS A 15 -12.83 -2.75 -0.52
C HIS A 15 -12.22 -1.36 -0.41
N LEU A 16 -11.27 -1.02 -1.28
CA LEU A 16 -10.60 0.28 -1.27
C LEU A 16 -11.55 1.47 -1.47
N PRO A 17 -12.49 1.45 -2.44
CA PRO A 17 -13.42 2.57 -2.63
C PRO A 17 -14.32 2.81 -1.43
N SER A 18 -14.83 1.74 -0.81
CA SER A 18 -15.68 1.84 0.38
C SER A 18 -14.90 2.29 1.62
N THR A 19 -13.65 1.87 1.76
CA THR A 19 -12.74 2.35 2.82
C THR A 19 -12.46 3.84 2.69
N ILE A 20 -12.23 4.33 1.47
CA ILE A 20 -12.09 5.77 1.24
C ILE A 20 -13.40 6.50 1.54
N ALA A 21 -14.54 5.93 1.13
CA ALA A 21 -15.85 6.53 1.34
C ALA A 21 -16.26 6.62 2.82
N SER A 22 -15.77 5.72 3.68
CA SER A 22 -16.09 5.68 5.11
C SER A 22 -15.29 6.68 5.94
N LEU A 23 -14.19 7.23 5.42
CA LEU A 23 -13.41 8.24 6.11
C LEU A 23 -14.25 9.50 6.40
N PRO A 24 -14.04 10.16 7.57
CA PRO A 24 -14.71 11.40 7.88
C PRO A 24 -14.53 12.44 6.76
N LEU A 25 -15.59 13.18 6.45
CA LEU A 25 -15.57 14.21 5.42
C LEU A 25 -14.41 15.22 5.58
N PRO A 26 -14.07 15.69 6.81
CA PRO A 26 -12.93 16.58 6.99
C PRO A 26 -11.59 15.98 6.54
N VAL A 27 -11.37 14.68 6.78
CA VAL A 27 -10.14 13.99 6.37
C VAL A 27 -10.02 14.00 4.85
N ARG A 28 -11.07 13.54 4.14
CA ARG A 28 -11.08 13.52 2.66
C ARG A 28 -10.87 14.92 2.09
N PHE A 29 -11.55 15.92 2.66
CA PHE A 29 -11.43 17.31 2.23
C PHE A 29 -10.01 17.84 2.37
N LEU A 30 -9.35 17.61 3.51
CA LEU A 30 -7.97 18.04 3.73
C LEU A 30 -7.01 17.45 2.69
N PHE A 31 -7.14 16.16 2.39
CA PHE A 31 -6.32 15.52 1.36
C PHE A 31 -6.58 16.09 -0.04
N THR A 32 -7.85 16.36 -0.41
CA THR A 32 -8.17 17.03 -1.68
C THR A 32 -7.57 18.43 -1.76
N VAL A 33 -7.60 19.21 -0.67
CA VAL A 33 -6.98 20.54 -0.64
C VAL A 33 -5.47 20.42 -0.77
N ALA A 34 -4.83 19.53 -0.01
CA ALA A 34 -3.40 19.30 -0.08
C ALA A 34 -2.95 18.87 -1.48
N GLU A 35 -3.68 17.95 -2.11
CA GLU A 35 -3.42 17.49 -3.47
C GLU A 35 -3.51 18.61 -4.50
N LYS A 36 -4.53 19.47 -4.42
CA LYS A 36 -4.64 20.66 -5.28
C LYS A 36 -3.45 21.60 -5.10
N ARG A 37 -3.04 21.86 -3.85
CA ARG A 37 -1.87 22.71 -3.54
C ARG A 37 -0.59 22.10 -4.10
N LEU A 38 -0.38 20.80 -3.93
CA LEU A 38 0.82 20.12 -4.43
C LEU A 38 0.85 20.08 -5.97
N SER A 39 -0.29 19.83 -6.62
CA SER A 39 -0.39 19.76 -8.08
C SER A 39 -0.10 21.09 -8.77
N GLN A 40 -0.39 22.21 -8.10
CA GLN A 40 -0.01 23.55 -8.57
C GLN A 40 1.51 23.75 -8.64
N HIS A 41 2.28 23.05 -7.80
CA HIS A 41 3.74 23.18 -7.73
C HIS A 41 4.47 22.03 -8.45
N ALA A 42 3.82 20.87 -8.61
CA ALA A 42 4.37 19.69 -9.25
C ALA A 42 3.37 19.11 -10.26
N ARG A 43 3.52 19.44 -11.54
CA ARG A 43 2.62 19.02 -12.64
C ARG A 43 2.60 17.50 -12.90
N GLN A 44 3.37 16.71 -12.16
CA GLN A 44 3.59 15.26 -12.30
C GLN A 44 3.19 14.48 -11.03
N LEU A 45 2.20 14.92 -10.26
CA LEU A 45 1.67 14.04 -9.20
C LEU A 45 1.16 12.74 -9.83
N ARG A 46 1.47 11.62 -9.14
CA ARG A 46 1.05 10.27 -9.51
C ARG A 46 -0.43 10.27 -9.92
N SER A 47 -0.77 9.46 -10.92
CA SER A 47 -2.18 9.17 -11.28
C SER A 47 -3.00 8.64 -10.08
N THR A 48 -2.32 8.14 -9.04
CA THR A 48 -2.87 7.76 -7.76
C THR A 48 -3.08 8.98 -6.87
N GLY A 49 -4.34 9.29 -6.53
CA GLY A 49 -4.64 10.45 -5.69
C GLY A 49 -3.94 10.43 -4.32
N LEU A 50 -3.61 11.59 -3.76
CA LEU A 50 -2.76 11.73 -2.57
C LEU A 50 -3.23 10.88 -1.37
N LEU A 51 -4.52 10.91 -1.08
CA LEU A 51 -5.11 10.11 0.00
C LEU A 51 -4.88 8.62 -0.22
N LEU A 52 -5.17 8.16 -1.43
CA LEU A 52 -5.02 6.75 -1.81
C LEU A 52 -3.55 6.31 -1.73
N TRP A 53 -2.65 7.17 -2.18
CA TRP A 53 -1.22 6.92 -2.10
C TRP A 53 -0.74 6.77 -0.65
N VAL A 54 -1.11 7.71 0.23
CA VAL A 54 -0.74 7.63 1.65
C VAL A 54 -1.31 6.38 2.31
N LEU A 55 -2.59 6.07 2.09
CA LEU A 55 -3.22 4.87 2.66
C LEU A 55 -2.50 3.58 2.25
N LEU A 56 -2.19 3.42 0.97
CA LEU A 56 -1.55 2.21 0.48
C LEU A 56 -0.07 2.13 0.92
N VAL A 57 0.64 3.26 1.02
CA VAL A 57 2.01 3.29 1.57
C VAL A 57 2.01 2.90 3.05
N SER A 58 1.11 3.45 3.85
CA SER A 58 0.97 3.08 5.26
C SER A 58 0.64 1.60 5.41
N LEU A 59 -0.30 1.08 4.62
CA LEU A 59 -0.63 -0.35 4.61
C LEU A 59 0.59 -1.21 4.28
N CYS A 60 1.40 -0.83 3.29
CA CYS A 60 2.63 -1.56 2.95
C CYS A 60 3.63 -1.60 4.11
N GLN A 61 3.78 -0.48 4.83
CA GLN A 61 4.66 -0.39 6.01
C GLN A 61 4.16 -1.29 7.14
N ASP A 62 2.86 -1.30 7.40
CA ASP A 62 2.25 -2.16 8.42
C ASP A 62 2.41 -3.64 8.06
N LEU A 63 2.26 -4.00 6.78
CA LEU A 63 2.47 -5.36 6.29
C LEU A 63 3.93 -5.83 6.39
N GLU A 64 4.90 -4.92 6.19
CA GLU A 64 6.32 -5.21 6.39
C GLU A 64 6.67 -5.32 7.89
N ASN A 65 5.91 -4.66 8.76
CA ASN A 65 6.11 -4.66 10.21
C ASN A 65 5.24 -5.72 10.91
N GLY A 66 5.64 -6.98 10.80
CA GLY A 66 4.92 -8.10 11.41
C GLY A 66 4.68 -7.97 12.91
N ASP A 67 5.54 -7.27 13.65
CA ASP A 67 5.38 -7.08 15.09
C ASP A 67 4.25 -6.09 15.42
N THR A 68 4.06 -5.07 14.58
CA THR A 68 2.91 -4.15 14.68
C THR A 68 1.61 -4.89 14.43
N LEU A 69 1.58 -5.81 13.46
CA LEU A 69 0.41 -6.64 13.20
C LEU A 69 0.10 -7.62 14.34
N GLU A 70 1.12 -8.21 14.96
CA GLU A 70 0.93 -9.04 16.16
C GLU A 70 0.35 -8.22 17.32
N LEU A 71 0.83 -7.00 17.51
CA LEU A 71 0.31 -6.07 18.53
C LEU A 71 -1.14 -5.67 18.26
N LEU A 72 -1.47 -5.31 17.01
CA LEU A 72 -2.82 -4.87 16.62
C LEU A 72 -3.84 -6.02 16.67
N SER A 73 -3.44 -7.23 16.28
CA SER A 73 -4.31 -8.41 16.29
C SER A 73 -4.40 -9.08 17.66
N GLY A 74 -3.45 -8.80 18.57
CA GLY A 74 -3.31 -9.49 19.84
C GLY A 74 -2.90 -10.97 19.70
N GLN A 75 -2.45 -11.38 18.51
CA GLN A 75 -2.13 -12.76 18.17
C GLN A 75 -0.74 -12.85 17.54
N ARG A 76 0.01 -13.90 17.90
CA ARG A 76 1.27 -14.21 17.22
C ARG A 76 0.98 -14.69 15.80
N LEU A 77 1.78 -14.21 14.86
CA LEU A 77 1.68 -14.64 13.49
C LEU A 77 2.21 -16.07 13.34
N GLU A 78 1.52 -16.87 12.53
CA GLU A 78 1.98 -18.20 12.18
C GLU A 78 3.33 -18.17 11.46
N ARG A 79 4.06 -19.29 11.53
CA ARG A 79 5.31 -19.46 10.78
C ARG A 79 5.07 -19.18 9.29
N GLY A 80 5.89 -18.31 8.70
CA GLY A 80 5.77 -17.91 7.30
C GLY A 80 4.60 -16.96 6.97
N ALA A 81 3.84 -16.48 7.96
CA ALA A 81 2.89 -15.39 7.72
C ALA A 81 3.61 -14.06 7.43
N LYS A 82 4.70 -13.76 8.14
CA LYS A 82 5.53 -12.57 7.88
C LYS A 82 6.04 -12.54 6.43
N ASP A 83 6.51 -13.67 5.90
CA ASP A 83 6.96 -13.76 4.50
C ASP A 83 5.81 -13.51 3.50
N ARG A 84 4.61 -14.02 3.79
CA ARG A 84 3.41 -13.80 2.96
C ARG A 84 2.97 -12.32 2.97
N LEU A 85 3.04 -11.67 4.12
CA LEU A 85 2.70 -10.25 4.29
C LEU A 85 3.74 -9.35 3.58
N SER A 86 5.03 -9.71 3.64
CA SER A 86 6.09 -9.05 2.88
C SER A 86 5.84 -9.14 1.37
N LEU A 87 5.53 -10.33 0.85
CA LEU A 87 5.22 -10.52 -0.57
C LEU A 87 3.97 -9.73 -1.01
N LEU A 88 2.95 -9.65 -0.14
CA LEU A 88 1.77 -8.83 -0.38
C LEU A 88 2.13 -7.34 -0.46
N SER A 89 2.97 -6.85 0.46
CA SER A 89 3.48 -5.47 0.45
C SER A 89 4.24 -5.15 -0.83
N GLU A 90 5.13 -6.04 -1.28
CA GLU A 90 5.85 -5.87 -2.55
C GLU A 90 4.90 -5.77 -3.74
N CYS A 91 3.89 -6.64 -3.81
CA CYS A 91 2.90 -6.61 -4.88
C CYS A 91 2.07 -5.31 -4.88
N LEU A 92 1.73 -4.77 -3.71
CA LEU A 92 1.05 -3.48 -3.57
C LEU A 92 1.96 -2.31 -4.01
N GLN A 93 3.24 -2.32 -3.61
CA GLN A 93 4.22 -1.31 -4.02
C GLN A 93 4.42 -1.28 -5.54
N VAL A 94 4.50 -2.45 -6.19
CA VAL A 94 4.53 -2.54 -7.66
C VAL A 94 3.28 -1.93 -8.28
N SER A 95 2.10 -2.24 -7.73
CA SER A 95 0.82 -1.69 -8.20
C SER A 95 0.73 -0.16 -8.04
N LEU A 96 1.41 0.40 -7.05
CA LEU A 96 1.53 1.85 -6.81
C LEU A 96 2.56 2.56 -7.74
N GLY A 97 3.22 1.82 -8.62
CA GLY A 97 4.37 2.34 -9.38
C GLY A 97 5.52 2.79 -8.45
N GLN A 98 5.63 2.17 -7.28
CA GLN A 98 6.73 2.34 -6.32
C GLN A 98 7.75 1.22 -6.55
N GLN A 99 8.34 1.15 -7.74
CA GLN A 99 9.46 0.23 -7.95
C GLN A 99 10.67 0.76 -7.16
N LYS A 100 11.04 0.07 -6.07
CA LYS A 100 12.34 0.23 -5.38
C LYS A 100 13.45 -0.25 -6.32
N GLY A 101 13.87 0.60 -7.25
CA GLY A 101 15.01 0.36 -8.14
C GLY A 101 14.78 -0.74 -9.16
N VAL A 102 15.10 -0.44 -10.41
CA VAL A 102 15.19 -1.44 -11.49
C VAL A 102 16.03 -2.63 -11.00
N PRO A 103 15.59 -3.89 -11.16
CA PRO A 103 16.49 -5.01 -10.94
C PRO A 103 17.65 -4.86 -11.90
N LYS A 104 18.86 -4.61 -11.37
CA LYS A 104 20.09 -4.61 -12.17
C LYS A 104 20.10 -5.90 -12.99
N PRO A 105 20.30 -5.84 -14.31
CA PRO A 105 20.43 -7.06 -15.10
C PRO A 105 21.54 -7.91 -14.47
N LEU A 106 21.20 -9.15 -14.12
CA LEU A 106 22.21 -10.17 -13.82
C LEU A 106 23.01 -10.35 -15.10
N VAL A 107 24.16 -9.68 -15.17
CA VAL A 107 25.18 -9.95 -16.17
C VAL A 107 25.75 -11.31 -15.81
N HIS A 108 25.19 -12.36 -16.41
CA HIS A 108 25.86 -13.65 -16.47
C HIS A 108 27.13 -13.50 -17.31
N LYS A 109 28.26 -13.85 -16.69
CA LYS A 109 29.58 -13.92 -17.31
C LYS A 109 29.76 -15.25 -18.02
#